data_AF-E3D7Y6-F1
#
_entry.id   AF-E3D7Y6-F1
#
_cell.length_a   1.000
_cell.length_b   1.000
_cell.length_c   1.000
_cell.angle_alpha   90.00
_cell.angle_beta   90.00
_cell.angle_gamma   90.00
#
_symmetry.space_group_name_H-M   'P 1'
#
loop_
_entity.id
_entity.type
_entity.pdbx_description
1 polymer ?
#
loop_
_entity_poly.entity_id
_entity_poly.type
_entity_poly.pdbx_seq_one_letter_code
_entity_poly.pdbx_strand_id
1 'polypeptide(L)'
;MVAVHNPAHDIILKPVVSEKSYAASDRGQYTFVVAPNANKVQIKQAIEEIFKVKVTNVNTLNRAGKLKRSRTGFGRRVNQKRAIVTVAQGQTIDIFGN
;
A
#
# COMPACT_ATOMS: atom_id res chain seq x y z
N MET A 1 15.10 -19.37 -14.07
CA MET A 1 14.72 -18.17 -13.31
C MET A 1 13.53 -18.52 -12.44
N VAL A 2 13.71 -18.64 -11.13
CA VAL A 2 12.61 -19.05 -10.22
C VAL A 2 11.69 -17.85 -10.01
N ALA A 3 10.42 -17.98 -10.41
CA ALA A 3 9.39 -17.04 -10.05
C ALA A 3 9.08 -17.22 -8.56
N VAL A 4 9.68 -16.39 -7.70
CA VAL A 4 9.33 -16.34 -6.28
C VAL A 4 7.91 -15.77 -6.19
N HIS A 5 6.93 -16.65 -6.01
CA HIS A 5 5.56 -16.27 -5.70
C HIS A 5 5.49 -15.89 -4.22
N ASN A 6 5.60 -14.59 -3.93
CA ASN A 6 5.31 -14.09 -2.59
C ASN A 6 3.78 -14.11 -2.41
N PRO A 7 3.26 -14.65 -1.29
CA PRO A 7 1.83 -14.66 -1.06
C PRO A 7 1.30 -13.22 -0.98
N ALA A 8 0.07 -12.99 -1.46
CA ALA A 8 -0.54 -11.67 -1.58
C ALA A 8 -0.52 -10.88 -0.25
N HIS A 9 -0.69 -11.58 0.88
CA HIS A 9 -0.69 -11.00 2.23
C HIS A 9 0.67 -10.46 2.67
N ASP A 10 1.78 -10.96 2.11
CA ASP A 10 3.12 -10.43 2.41
C ASP A 10 3.41 -9.13 1.64
N ILE A 11 2.70 -8.90 0.54
CA ILE A 11 2.88 -7.73 -0.31
C ILE A 11 2.14 -6.52 0.27
N ILE A 12 0.91 -6.70 0.74
CA ILE A 12 0.04 -5.64 1.26
C ILE A 12 0.07 -5.67 2.79
N LEU A 13 0.81 -4.74 3.39
CA LEU A 13 1.10 -4.78 4.83
C LEU A 13 -0.01 -4.13 5.68
N LYS A 14 -0.50 -2.95 5.25
CA LYS A 14 -1.57 -2.22 5.95
C LYS A 14 -2.12 -1.05 5.14
N PRO A 15 -3.36 -0.61 5.38
CA PRO A 15 -3.87 0.62 4.82
C PRO A 15 -3.24 1.87 5.45
N VAL A 16 -3.24 2.97 4.69
CA VAL A 16 -2.82 4.29 5.17
C VAL A 16 -4.05 5.09 5.56
N VAL A 17 -4.10 5.51 6.82
CA VAL A 17 -5.16 6.36 7.35
C VAL A 17 -4.63 7.79 7.52
N SER A 18 -5.25 8.72 6.81
CA SER A 18 -4.96 10.16 6.81
C SER A 18 -6.07 10.90 6.08
N GLU A 19 -6.30 12.19 6.37
CA GLU A 19 -7.31 13.01 5.68
C GLU A 19 -7.20 12.92 4.16
N LYS A 20 -5.97 12.98 3.63
CA LYS A 20 -5.71 12.85 2.19
C LYS A 20 -6.11 11.48 1.63
N SER A 21 -5.88 10.40 2.39
CA SER A 21 -6.26 9.06 1.91
C SER A 21 -7.77 8.87 1.96
N TYR A 22 -8.48 9.45 2.94
CA TYR A 22 -9.95 9.48 2.92
C TYR A 22 -10.49 10.26 1.72
N ALA A 23 -10.00 11.47 1.48
CA ALA A 23 -10.43 12.26 0.32
C ALA A 23 -10.10 11.60 -1.04
N ALA A 24 -9.11 10.71 -1.08
CA ALA A 24 -8.79 9.92 -2.26
C ALA A 24 -9.72 8.71 -2.41
N SER A 25 -10.19 8.12 -1.31
CA SER A 25 -11.14 7.00 -1.32
C SER A 25 -12.45 7.37 -2.01
N ASP A 26 -12.93 8.62 -1.86
CA ASP A 26 -14.12 9.13 -2.56
C ASP A 26 -13.99 9.07 -4.09
N ARG A 27 -12.75 9.03 -4.60
CA ARG A 27 -12.41 8.92 -6.02
C ARG A 27 -12.07 7.49 -6.43
N GLY A 28 -12.31 6.50 -5.57
CA GLY A 28 -11.92 5.10 -5.79
C GLY A 28 -10.41 4.88 -5.72
N GLN A 29 -9.67 5.71 -4.99
CA GLN A 29 -8.23 5.59 -4.81
C GLN A 29 -7.87 5.22 -3.37
N TYR A 30 -7.21 4.08 -3.20
CA TYR A 30 -6.87 3.52 -1.90
C TYR A 30 -5.35 3.48 -1.71
N THR A 31 -4.88 3.87 -0.53
CA THR A 31 -3.45 3.93 -0.24
C THR A 31 -3.05 2.86 0.75
N PHE A 32 -2.06 2.04 0.38
CA PHE A 32 -1.51 0.97 1.21
C PHE A 32 -0.02 1.18 1.46
N VAL A 33 0.45 0.72 2.61
CA VAL A 33 1.87 0.43 2.84
C VAL A 33 2.13 -0.97 2.31
N VAL A 34 3.14 -1.10 1.47
CA VAL A 34 3.47 -2.35 0.77
C VAL A 34 4.91 -2.76 1.04
N ALA A 35 5.23 -4.02 0.78
CA ALA A 35 6.59 -4.52 0.89
C ALA A 35 7.56 -3.69 0.04
N PRO A 36 8.74 -3.29 0.57
CA PRO A 36 9.70 -2.46 -0.17
C PRO A 36 10.18 -3.08 -1.48
N ASN A 37 10.19 -4.40 -1.57
CA ASN A 37 10.66 -5.14 -2.74
C ASN A 37 9.56 -5.40 -3.78
N ALA A 38 8.29 -5.06 -3.48
CA ALA A 38 7.18 -5.33 -4.38
C ALA A 38 7.18 -4.42 -5.62
N ASN A 39 6.88 -5.00 -6.79
CA ASN A 39 6.63 -4.27 -8.03
C ASN A 39 5.13 -3.91 -8.20
N LYS A 40 4.81 -3.04 -9.15
CA LYS A 40 3.42 -2.58 -9.40
C LYS A 40 2.47 -3.69 -9.86
N VAL A 41 2.93 -4.62 -10.69
CA VAL A 41 2.18 -5.80 -11.17
C VAL A 41 1.84 -6.73 -10.01
N GLN A 42 2.81 -7.00 -9.11
CA GLN A 42 2.60 -7.82 -7.92
C GLN A 42 1.59 -7.18 -6.97
N ILE A 43 1.70 -5.86 -6.73
CA ILE A 43 0.75 -5.10 -5.91
C ILE A 43 -0.66 -5.16 -6.53
N LYS A 44 -0.76 -5.03 -7.85
CA LYS A 44 -2.04 -5.14 -8.57
C LYS A 44 -2.67 -6.51 -8.33
N GLN A 45 -1.94 -7.58 -8.62
CA GLN A 45 -2.41 -8.95 -8.45
C GLN A 45 -2.82 -9.23 -7.00
N ALA A 46 -2.01 -8.81 -6.02
CA ALA A 46 -2.30 -9.02 -4.60
C ALA A 46 -3.59 -8.31 -4.16
N ILE A 47 -3.84 -7.07 -4.60
CA ILE A 47 -5.07 -6.35 -4.26
C ILE A 47 -6.29 -6.98 -4.93
N GLU A 48 -6.18 -7.35 -6.21
CA GLU A 48 -7.27 -8.04 -6.92
C GLU A 48 -7.60 -9.39 -6.24
N GLU A 49 -6.58 -10.11 -5.75
CA GLU A 49 -6.74 -11.39 -5.07
C GLU A 49 -7.37 -11.26 -3.67
N ILE A 50 -6.89 -10.32 -2.84
CA ILE A 50 -7.35 -10.13 -1.46
C ILE A 50 -8.77 -9.55 -1.43
N PHE A 51 -9.01 -8.49 -2.20
CA PHE A 51 -10.23 -7.70 -2.10
C PHE A 51 -11.27 -8.04 -3.18
N LYS A 52 -10.94 -8.94 -4.12
CA LYS A 52 -11.83 -9.37 -5.22
C LYS A 52 -12.37 -8.19 -6.05
N VAL A 53 -11.56 -7.14 -6.19
CA VAL A 53 -11.84 -5.96 -7.02
C VAL A 53 -10.98 -5.97 -8.29
N LYS A 54 -11.33 -5.14 -9.25
CA LYS A 54 -10.57 -4.87 -10.46
C LYS A 54 -9.75 -3.59 -10.30
N VAL A 55 -8.44 -3.70 -10.50
CA VAL A 55 -7.51 -2.57 -10.36
C VAL A 55 -7.20 -1.99 -11.74
N THR A 56 -7.46 -0.69 -11.89
CA THR A 56 -7.20 0.05 -13.13
C THR A 56 -5.75 0.55 -13.17
N ASN A 57 -5.25 1.10 -12.06
CA ASN A 57 -3.91 1.68 -12.01
C ASN A 57 -3.24 1.54 -10.63
N VAL A 58 -1.91 1.50 -10.62
CA VAL A 58 -1.07 1.45 -9.41
C VAL A 58 0.07 2.47 -9.49
N ASN A 59 0.08 3.42 -8.56
CA ASN A 59 1.13 4.41 -8.39
C ASN A 59 1.90 4.12 -7.10
N THR A 60 3.23 4.07 -7.16
CA THR A 60 4.06 3.73 -6.01
C THR A 60 5.02 4.86 -5.69
N LEU A 61 5.30 5.07 -4.40
CA LEU A 61 6.28 6.03 -3.93
C LEU A 61 7.07 5.45 -2.74
N ASN A 62 8.36 5.79 -2.65
CA ASN A 62 9.20 5.42 -1.52
C ASN A 62 9.29 6.60 -0.54
N ARG A 63 8.89 6.38 0.70
CA ARG A 63 8.95 7.37 1.78
C ARG A 63 10.10 7.06 2.72
N ALA A 64 11.04 8.00 2.81
CA ALA A 64 12.11 7.95 3.79
C ALA A 64 11.55 8.06 5.22
N GLY A 65 11.99 7.18 6.10
CA GLY A 65 11.70 7.26 7.52
C GLY A 65 12.39 8.47 8.16
N LYS A 66 11.66 9.18 9.02
CA LYS A 66 12.15 10.38 9.71
C LYS A 66 13.21 10.04 10.76
N LEU A 67 14.22 10.90 10.88
CA LEU A 67 15.14 10.92 12.02
C LEU A 67 14.39 11.38 13.27
N LYS A 68 14.68 10.73 14.41
CA LYS A 68 14.09 10.99 15.71
C LYS A 68 15.17 10.97 16.78
N ARG A 69 15.16 12.00 17.63
CA ARG A 69 16.07 12.08 18.79
C ARG A 69 15.56 11.16 19.90
N SER A 70 16.48 10.47 20.55
CA SER A 70 16.30 9.69 21.76
C SER A 70 17.36 10.12 22.80
N ARG A 71 17.25 9.62 24.04
CA ARG A 71 18.20 9.91 25.13
C ARG A 71 19.64 9.58 24.73
N THR A 72 19.84 8.52 23.96
CA THR A 72 21.15 7.97 23.57
C THR A 72 21.67 8.49 22.22
N GLY A 73 20.89 9.26 21.45
CA GLY A 73 21.31 9.76 20.15
C GLY A 73 20.18 9.91 19.13
N PHE A 74 20.51 9.85 17.84
CA PHE A 74 19.53 9.91 16.75
C PHE A 74 19.23 8.51 16.20
N GLY A 75 17.97 8.09 16.31
CA GLY A 75 17.45 6.90 15.62
C GLY A 75 16.68 7.28 14.36
N ARG A 76 16.46 6.33 13.46
CA ARG A 76 15.66 6.54 12.24
C ARG A 76 14.50 5.56 12.18
N ARG A 77 13.33 6.05 11.79
CA ARG A 77 12.18 5.17 11.51
C ARG A 77 12.40 4.36 10.23
N VAL A 78 11.70 3.24 10.11
CA VAL A 78 11.74 2.41 8.91
C VAL A 78 11.27 3.19 7.67
N ASN A 79 11.94 2.95 6.54
CA ASN A 79 11.47 3.41 5.25
C ASN A 79 10.23 2.62 4.85
N GLN A 80 9.31 3.25 4.13
CA GLN A 80 8.06 2.62 3.71
C GLN A 80 7.85 2.86 2.22
N LYS A 81 7.48 1.81 1.48
CA LYS A 81 6.90 1.96 0.15
C LYS A 81 5.38 2.11 0.32
N ARG A 82 4.80 3.08 -0.37
CA ARG A 82 3.36 3.29 -0.43
C ARG A 82 2.87 3.05 -1.84
N ALA A 83 1.71 2.42 -1.95
CA ALA A 83 1.01 2.21 -3.21
C ALA A 83 -0.35 2.90 -3.13
N ILE A 84 -0.62 3.77 -4.09
CA ILE A 84 -1.94 4.35 -4.35
C ILE A 84 -2.52 3.51 -5.48
N VAL A 85 -3.63 2.85 -5.21
CA VAL A 85 -4.29 1.89 -6.08
C VAL A 85 -5.63 2.47 -6.49
N THR A 86 -5.87 2.54 -7.79
CA THR A 86 -7.15 2.97 -8.36
C THR A 86 -7.95 1.73 -8.74
N VAL A 87 -9.18 1.63 -8.24
CA VAL A 87 -10.10 0.54 -8.60
C VAL A 87 -11.00 0.93 -9.77
N ALA A 88 -11.66 -0.05 -10.37
CA ALA A 88 -12.67 0.20 -11.39
C ALA A 88 -13.88 0.95 -10.80
N GLN A 89 -14.58 1.69 -11.65
CA GLN A 89 -15.77 2.44 -11.24
C GLN A 89 -16.83 1.49 -10.65
N GLY A 90 -17.48 1.92 -9.57
CA GLY A 90 -18.53 1.16 -8.88
C GLY A 90 -18.03 0.08 -7.94
N GLN A 91 -16.70 -0.10 -7.79
CA GLN A 91 -16.12 -1.00 -6.81
C GLN A 91 -15.51 -0.22 -5.65
N THR A 92 -15.64 -0.77 -4.46
CA THR A 92 -15.18 -0.16 -3.21
C THR A 92 -14.38 -1.18 -2.44
N ILE A 93 -13.27 -0.75 -1.85
CA ILE A 93 -12.51 -1.58 -0.91
C ILE A 93 -12.96 -1.21 0.50
N ASP A 94 -13.43 -2.19 1.27
CA ASP A 94 -13.61 -2.01 2.69
C ASP A 94 -12.25 -2.10 3.40
N ILE A 95 -11.79 -0.95 3.89
CA ILE A 95 -10.49 -0.77 4.52
C ILE A 95 -10.58 -0.89 6.05
N PHE A 96 -11.80 -0.73 6.59
CA PHE A 96 -12.09 -0.65 8.01
C PHE A 96 -13.18 -1.69 8.26
N GLY A 97 -12.80 -2.98 8.25
CA GLY A 97 -13.76 -4.04 8.55
C GLY A 97 -14.59 -3.66 9.78
N ASN A 98 -15.91 -3.74 9.63
CA ASN A 98 -16.86 -3.47 10.71
C ASN A 98 -16.57 -4.32 11.96
#